data_AF-A0A7R9HHT7-F1
#
_entry.id   AF-A0A7R9HHT7-F1
#
_cell.length_a   1.000
_cell.length_b   1.000
_cell.length_c   1.000
_cell.angle_alpha   90.00
_cell.angle_beta   90.00
_cell.angle_gamma   90.00
#
_symmetry.space_group_name_H-M   'P 1'
#
loop_
_entity.id
_entity.type
_entity.pdbx_description
1 polymer ?
#
loop_
_entity_poly.entity_id
_entity_poly.type
_entity_poly.pdbx_seq_one_letter_code
_entity_poly.pdbx_strand_id
1 'polypeptide(L)'
;MMGFSYEKRPLKRPRLGPPDVYPQEPKQKEDELTTINVKHGFATMPQLTDEFGTARNCNLTAVKVVEYFNQIMNKKEELNTLIPDTGRKRQQINPKDNFWPATARTKNAIEAWFKDLAGSKPLSSLSKKVTS
;
A
#
# COMPACT_ATOMS: atom_id res chain seq x y z
N MET A 1 1.76 -9.83 1.02
CA MET A 1 3.15 -10.32 0.96
C MET A 1 3.97 -9.47 0.01
N MET A 2 5.25 -9.31 0.33
CA MET A 2 6.25 -8.68 -0.54
C MET A 2 6.40 -9.56 -1.80
N GLY A 3 6.19 -8.98 -2.98
CA GLY A 3 6.53 -9.65 -4.23
C GLY A 3 8.01 -9.99 -4.22
N PHE A 4 8.33 -11.24 -4.57
CA PHE A 4 9.71 -11.69 -4.76
C PHE A 4 10.04 -11.60 -6.25
N SER A 5 11.25 -11.15 -6.59
CA SER A 5 11.78 -11.32 -7.95
C SER A 5 12.16 -12.79 -8.18
N TYR A 6 12.43 -13.17 -9.44
CA TYR A 6 12.91 -14.50 -9.83
C TYR A 6 14.16 -14.99 -9.06
N GLU A 7 14.84 -14.11 -8.32
CA GLU A 7 15.98 -14.43 -7.43
C GLU A 7 15.60 -14.62 -5.94
N LYS A 8 14.30 -14.76 -5.60
CA LYS A 8 13.77 -14.96 -4.23
C LYS A 8 14.25 -13.94 -3.19
N ARG A 9 14.48 -12.68 -3.60
CA ARG A 9 14.77 -11.56 -2.70
C ARG A 9 13.53 -10.65 -2.58
N PRO A 10 13.23 -10.07 -1.41
CA PRO A 10 12.18 -9.07 -1.31
C PRO A 10 12.43 -7.98 -2.34
N LEU A 11 11.43 -7.59 -3.13
CA LEU A 11 11.57 -6.46 -4.06
C LEU A 11 12.10 -5.26 -3.25
N LYS A 12 13.29 -4.77 -3.60
CA LYS A 12 13.84 -3.55 -3.02
C LYS A 12 12.76 -2.49 -3.17
N ARG A 13 12.37 -1.82 -2.08
CA ARG A 13 11.51 -0.64 -2.17
C ARG A 13 12.15 0.27 -3.23
N PRO A 14 11.40 0.72 -4.25
CA PRO A 14 11.96 1.65 -5.21
C PRO A 14 12.56 2.82 -4.42
N ARG A 15 13.81 3.16 -4.73
CA ARG A 15 14.50 4.33 -4.16
C ARG A 15 13.89 5.64 -4.65
N LEU A 16 12.97 5.59 -5.62
CA LEU A 16 12.22 6.75 -6.03
C LEU A 16 11.44 7.26 -4.82
N GLY A 17 11.57 8.56 -4.56
CA GLY A 17 10.77 9.25 -3.57
C GLY A 17 9.29 9.29 -3.98
N PRO A 18 8.54 10.26 -3.47
CA PRO A 18 7.25 10.59 -4.07
C PRO A 18 7.35 10.70 -5.60
N PRO A 19 6.25 10.49 -6.34
CA PRO A 19 6.21 10.78 -7.77
C PRO A 19 6.85 12.15 -8.04
N ASP A 20 7.60 12.25 -9.14
CA ASP A 20 8.30 13.46 -9.56
C ASP A 20 9.43 13.93 -8.63
N VAL A 21 9.79 13.15 -7.60
CA VAL A 21 10.92 13.46 -6.71
C VAL A 21 12.06 12.47 -6.95
N TYR A 22 13.13 12.98 -7.54
CA TYR A 22 14.36 12.24 -7.81
C TYR A 22 15.44 12.63 -6.81
N PRO A 23 15.91 11.69 -5.98
CA PRO A 23 17.05 11.94 -5.09
C PRO A 23 18.30 12.30 -5.90
N GLN A 24 19.05 13.30 -5.45
CA GLN A 24 20.39 13.55 -5.94
C GLN A 24 21.34 12.51 -5.35
N GLU A 25 22.01 11.77 -6.22
CA GLU A 25 22.94 10.70 -5.81
C GLU A 25 24.38 11.22 -5.97
N PRO A 26 25.31 10.92 -5.03
CA PRO A 26 26.69 11.41 -5.11
C PRO A 26 27.51 10.98 -6.34
N LYS A 27 26.91 10.20 -7.25
CA LYS A 27 27.53 9.66 -8.47
C LYS A 27 26.68 9.98 -9.70
N GLN A 28 26.10 11.18 -9.76
CA GLN A 28 25.43 11.64 -10.96
C GLN A 28 26.46 11.96 -12.05
N LYS A 29 26.13 11.61 -13.29
CA LYS A 29 27.01 11.86 -14.45
C LYS A 29 27.25 13.35 -14.70
N GLU A 30 26.31 14.19 -14.28
CA GLU A 30 26.43 15.66 -14.38
C GLU A 30 27.53 16.22 -13.47
N ASP A 31 27.85 15.52 -12.38
CA ASP A 31 28.91 15.91 -11.44
C ASP A 31 30.31 15.40 -11.85
N GLU A 32 30.39 14.60 -12.93
CA GLU A 32 31.66 14.08 -13.41
C GLU A 32 32.51 15.19 -14.06
N LEU A 33 33.62 15.55 -13.42
CA LEU A 33 34.58 16.55 -13.89
C LEU A 33 35.50 16.00 -15.00
N THR A 34 34.91 15.53 -16.11
CA THR A 34 35.66 15.14 -17.30
C THR A 34 36.18 16.37 -18.05
N THR A 35 37.24 16.23 -18.85
CA THR A 35 37.79 17.32 -19.67
C THR A 35 36.75 17.92 -20.62
N ILE A 36 35.80 17.11 -21.08
CA ILE A 36 34.71 17.54 -21.96
C ILE A 36 33.68 18.34 -21.17
N ASN A 37 33.20 17.82 -20.04
CA ASN A 37 32.18 18.48 -19.21
C ASN A 37 32.69 19.79 -18.61
N VAL A 38 33.96 19.85 -18.21
CA VAL A 38 34.57 21.09 -17.68
C VAL A 38 34.70 22.15 -18.78
N LYS A 39 34.99 21.74 -20.03
CA LYS A 39 35.18 22.67 -21.14
C LYS A 39 33.88 23.14 -21.79
N HIS A 40 32.88 22.25 -21.93
CA HIS A 40 31.67 22.50 -22.70
C HIS A 40 30.38 22.46 -21.87
N GLY A 41 30.47 22.12 -20.58
CA GLY A 41 29.31 21.81 -19.74
C GLY A 41 28.78 20.39 -19.97
N PHE A 42 27.91 19.95 -19.07
CA PHE A 42 27.16 18.70 -19.24
C PHE A 42 25.96 18.93 -20.18
N ALA A 43 25.81 18.11 -21.21
CA ALA A 43 24.72 18.20 -22.17
C ALA A 43 23.69 17.07 -21.96
N THR A 44 22.43 17.44 -21.71
CA THR A 44 21.31 16.49 -21.70
C THR A 44 20.87 16.22 -23.13
N MET A 45 21.23 15.07 -23.69
CA MET A 45 20.71 14.64 -24.98
C MET A 45 19.24 14.22 -24.83
N PRO A 46 18.33 14.73 -25.67
CA PRO A 46 16.99 14.17 -25.82
C PRO A 46 17.07 12.65 -25.99
N GLN A 47 16.38 11.91 -25.14
CA GLN A 47 16.33 10.44 -25.28
C GLN A 47 15.48 10.01 -26.48
N LEU A 48 14.61 10.91 -26.96
CA LEU A 48 13.71 10.65 -28.07
C LEU A 48 14.15 11.45 -29.30
N THR A 49 14.30 10.75 -30.42
CA THR A 49 14.66 11.34 -31.72
C THR A 49 13.59 12.29 -32.26
N ASP A 50 12.33 12.09 -31.86
CA ASP A 50 11.16 12.85 -32.31
C ASP A 50 10.49 13.60 -31.15
N GLU A 51 11.29 14.19 -30.26
CA GLU A 51 10.80 14.96 -29.11
C GLU A 51 9.85 16.10 -29.52
N PHE A 52 10.09 16.71 -30.67
CA PHE A 52 9.28 17.80 -31.23
C PHE A 52 8.27 17.34 -32.29
N GLY A 53 8.06 16.03 -32.42
CA GLY A 53 7.16 15.43 -33.40
C GLY A 53 5.67 15.55 -33.07
N THR A 54 4.84 15.07 -34.00
CA THR A 54 3.39 15.00 -33.80
C THR A 54 2.90 13.55 -33.82
N ALA A 55 2.12 13.17 -32.82
CA ALA A 55 1.51 11.86 -32.73
C ALA A 55 0.25 11.70 -33.63
N ARG A 56 0.00 12.58 -34.61
CA ARG A 56 -1.20 12.52 -35.47
C ARG A 56 -1.36 11.19 -36.22
N ASN A 57 -0.26 10.51 -36.51
CA ASN A 57 -0.26 9.21 -37.20
C ASN A 57 -0.25 8.02 -36.23
N CYS A 58 -0.50 8.23 -34.93
CA CYS A 58 -0.54 7.14 -33.97
C CYS A 58 -1.84 6.32 -34.11
N ASN A 59 -1.71 4.99 -34.14
CA ASN A 59 -2.85 4.07 -34.29
C ASN A 59 -3.53 3.78 -32.94
N LEU A 60 -3.81 4.84 -32.16
CA LEU A 60 -4.47 4.76 -30.86
C LEU A 60 -5.93 5.23 -31.00
N THR A 61 -6.87 4.33 -30.79
CA THR A 61 -8.31 4.68 -30.78
C THR A 61 -8.80 4.89 -29.35
N ALA A 62 -9.81 5.75 -29.18
CA ALA A 62 -10.42 5.99 -27.87
C ALA A 62 -10.92 4.69 -27.22
N VAL A 63 -11.43 3.75 -28.02
CA VAL A 63 -11.89 2.43 -27.57
C VAL A 63 -10.76 1.64 -26.91
N LYS A 64 -9.57 1.58 -27.53
CA LYS A 64 -8.41 0.89 -26.97
C LYS A 64 -7.96 1.52 -25.65
N VAL A 65 -7.99 2.85 -25.56
CA VAL A 65 -7.63 3.56 -24.31
C VAL A 65 -8.57 3.19 -23.17
N VAL A 66 -9.88 3.21 -23.43
CA VAL A 66 -10.88 2.82 -22.44
C VAL A 66 -10.72 1.36 -22.03
N GLU A 67 -10.45 0.46 -22.98
CA GLU A 67 -10.20 -0.95 -22.71
C GLU A 67 -8.98 -1.14 -21.80
N TYR A 68 -7.84 -0.53 -22.13
CA TYR A 68 -6.63 -0.61 -21.30
C TYR A 68 -6.83 0.00 -19.92
N PHE A 69 -7.56 1.11 -19.83
CA PHE A 69 -7.87 1.73 -18.54
C PHE A 69 -8.72 0.81 -17.66
N ASN A 70 -9.75 0.18 -18.23
CA ASN A 70 -10.59 -0.78 -17.50
C ASN A 70 -9.78 -2.00 -17.03
N GLN A 71 -8.86 -2.52 -17.86
CA GLN A 71 -7.96 -3.60 -17.46
C GLN A 71 -7.08 -3.21 -16.26
N ILE A 72 -6.53 -1.99 -16.24
CA ILE A 72 -5.75 -1.46 -15.12
C ILE A 72 -6.60 -1.36 -13.86
N MET A 73 -7.83 -0.83 -13.97
CA MET A 73 -8.74 -0.67 -12.85
C MET A 73 -9.15 -2.01 -12.24
N ASN A 74 -9.52 -2.97 -13.08
CA ASN A 74 -9.84 -4.34 -12.63
C ASN A 74 -8.64 -4.98 -11.92
N LYS A 75 -7.43 -4.82 -12.46
CA LYS A 75 -6.23 -5.38 -11.84
C LYS A 75 -5.90 -4.73 -10.50
N LYS A 76 -6.10 -3.41 -10.40
CA LYS A 76 -5.93 -2.67 -9.14
C LYS A 76 -6.94 -3.14 -8.08
N GLU A 77 -8.20 -3.33 -8.45
CA GLU A 77 -9.23 -3.83 -7.56
C GLU A 77 -8.94 -5.27 -7.10
N GLU A 78 -8.58 -6.15 -8.02
CA GLU A 78 -8.17 -7.53 -7.72
C GLU A 78 -7.04 -7.55 -6.68
N LEU A 79 -5.99 -6.75 -6.87
CA LEU A 79 -4.89 -6.68 -5.90
C LEU A 79 -5.36 -6.11 -4.56
N ASN A 80 -6.11 -5.02 -4.55
CA ASN A 80 -6.57 -4.40 -3.29
C ASN A 80 -7.53 -5.31 -2.50
N THR A 81 -8.32 -6.14 -3.17
CA THR A 81 -9.29 -7.06 -2.55
C THR A 81 -8.69 -8.41 -2.16
N LEU A 82 -7.65 -8.88 -2.86
CA LEU A 82 -6.94 -10.15 -2.56
C LEU A 82 -5.76 -9.98 -1.58
N ILE A 83 -5.42 -8.76 -1.18
CA ILE A 83 -4.38 -8.48 -0.15
C ILE A 83 -4.69 -8.97 1.28
N PRO A 84 -5.85 -9.58 1.64
CA PRO A 84 -5.91 -10.39 2.87
C PRO A 84 -5.21 -11.75 2.76
N ASP A 85 -5.00 -12.31 1.56
CA ASP A 85 -4.67 -13.75 1.42
C ASP A 85 -3.23 -14.07 1.02
N THR A 86 -2.36 -13.07 0.83
CA THR A 86 -0.93 -13.32 0.67
C THR A 86 -0.16 -13.10 1.98
N GLY A 87 -0.29 -14.07 2.89
CA GLY A 87 0.88 -14.56 3.63
C GLY A 87 1.03 -14.27 5.11
N ARG A 88 0.13 -13.50 5.71
CA ARG A 88 -0.21 -13.79 7.09
C ARG A 88 -1.32 -14.81 6.96
N LYS A 89 -1.16 -16.01 7.54
CA LYS A 89 -2.30 -16.90 7.82
C LYS A 89 -3.46 -15.96 8.14
N ARG A 90 -4.60 -16.04 7.44
CA ARG A 90 -5.84 -15.48 7.98
C ARG A 90 -5.74 -15.81 9.45
N GLN A 91 -5.61 -14.80 10.34
CA GLN A 91 -5.78 -15.12 11.74
C GLN A 91 -7.13 -15.80 11.72
N GLN A 92 -7.14 -17.09 12.01
CA GLN A 92 -8.38 -17.76 12.25
C GLN A 92 -8.92 -16.91 13.38
N ILE A 93 -9.88 -16.03 13.06
CA ILE A 93 -10.59 -15.27 14.06
C ILE A 93 -11.38 -16.37 14.72
N ASN A 94 -10.72 -17.06 15.65
CA ASN A 94 -11.35 -18.01 16.52
C ASN A 94 -12.30 -17.12 17.31
N PRO A 95 -13.62 -17.24 17.12
CA PRO A 95 -14.56 -16.38 17.82
C PRO A 95 -14.41 -16.56 19.34
N LYS A 96 -13.78 -17.65 19.78
CA LYS A 96 -13.44 -17.91 21.19
C LYS A 96 -12.17 -17.23 21.69
N ASP A 97 -11.23 -16.83 20.83
CA ASP A 97 -9.97 -16.18 21.26
C ASP A 97 -10.10 -14.66 21.33
N ASN A 98 -10.97 -14.07 20.50
CA ASN A 98 -11.30 -12.63 20.57
C ASN A 98 -12.47 -12.32 21.52
N PHE A 99 -13.19 -13.35 21.96
CA PHE A 99 -14.24 -13.23 22.96
C PHE A 99 -13.82 -14.03 24.18
N TRP A 100 -13.06 -13.38 25.07
CA TRP A 100 -13.00 -13.84 26.45
C TRP A 100 -14.30 -13.40 27.12
N PRO A 101 -15.23 -14.30 27.49
CA PRO A 101 -16.24 -13.98 28.48
C PRO A 101 -15.49 -13.77 29.80
N ALA A 102 -14.98 -12.56 29.98
CA ALA A 102 -14.22 -12.15 31.15
C ALA A 102 -15.21 -11.91 32.27
N THR A 103 -15.70 -12.99 32.88
CA THR A 103 -16.04 -13.13 34.31
C THR A 103 -16.76 -14.44 34.56
N ALA A 104 -16.55 -15.02 35.75
CA ALA A 104 -17.33 -16.15 36.24
C ALA A 104 -18.82 -15.77 36.31
N ARG A 105 -19.67 -16.61 35.69
CA ARG A 105 -21.14 -16.48 35.67
C ARG A 105 -21.73 -16.70 37.06
N THR A 106 -21.63 -15.69 37.91
CA THR A 106 -22.31 -15.65 39.21
C THR A 106 -23.44 -14.63 39.13
N LYS A 107 -24.60 -14.95 39.71
CA LYS A 107 -25.79 -14.09 39.72
C LYS A 107 -25.46 -12.66 40.16
N ASN A 108 -24.61 -12.52 41.18
CA ASN A 108 -24.20 -11.24 41.74
C ASN A 108 -23.35 -10.41 40.76
N ALA A 109 -22.50 -11.04 39.93
CA ALA A 109 -21.68 -10.34 38.95
C ALA A 109 -22.53 -9.77 37.80
N ILE A 110 -23.58 -10.49 37.41
CA ILE A 110 -24.52 -10.07 36.36
C ILE A 110 -25.36 -8.88 36.87
N GLU A 111 -25.89 -8.95 38.09
CA GLU A 111 -26.65 -7.85 38.69
C GLU A 111 -25.80 -6.58 38.86
N ALA A 112 -24.54 -6.72 39.26
CA ALA A 112 -23.60 -5.61 39.34
C ALA A 112 -23.29 -5.01 37.95
N TRP A 113 -23.13 -5.84 36.93
CA TRP A 113 -22.90 -5.38 35.56
C TRP A 113 -24.11 -4.61 35.01
N PHE A 114 -25.34 -5.05 35.24
CA PHE A 114 -26.55 -4.31 34.85
C PHE A 114 -26.70 -2.98 35.58
N LYS A 115 -26.38 -2.91 36.89
CA LYS A 115 -26.34 -1.63 37.62
C LYS A 115 -25.28 -0.69 37.07
N ASP A 116 -24.11 -1.22 36.71
CA ASP A 116 -23.02 -0.47 36.10
C ASP A 116 -23.37 0.02 34.69
N LEU A 117 -24.13 -0.77 33.92
CA LEU A 117 -24.67 -0.41 32.61
C LEU A 117 -25.72 0.71 32.70
N ALA A 118 -26.59 0.65 33.71
CA ALA A 118 -27.59 1.70 33.97
C ALA A 118 -26.97 2.98 34.56
N GLY A 119 -25.71 2.91 35.01
CA GLY A 119 -24.93 4.05 35.49
C GLY A 119 -24.20 4.80 34.37
N SER A 120 -23.17 5.57 34.74
CA SER A 120 -22.38 6.38 33.81
C SER A 120 -21.04 5.74 33.40
N LYS A 121 -20.89 4.42 33.55
CA LYS A 121 -19.63 3.74 33.24
C LYS A 121 -19.45 3.61 31.71
N PRO A 122 -18.24 3.89 31.17
CA PRO A 122 -18.02 3.89 29.73
C PRO A 122 -18.12 2.46 29.15
N LEU A 123 -18.77 2.36 27.99
CA LEU A 123 -19.03 1.09 27.30
C LEU A 123 -17.75 0.31 26.96
N SER A 124 -16.62 0.99 26.74
CA SER A 124 -15.31 0.37 26.51
C SER A 124 -14.74 -0.40 27.71
N SER A 125 -15.23 -0.08 28.92
CA SER A 125 -14.88 -0.79 30.16
C SER A 125 -15.88 -1.89 30.49
N LEU A 126 -17.16 -1.68 30.15
CA LEU A 126 -18.23 -2.66 30.34
C LEU A 126 -18.14 -3.82 29.35
N SER A 127 -17.73 -3.55 28.10
CA SER A 127 -17.61 -4.54 27.02
C SER A 127 -16.64 -5.68 27.34
N LYS A 128 -15.65 -5.43 28.21
CA LYS A 128 -14.69 -6.42 28.69
C LYS A 128 -15.25 -7.35 29.77
N LYS A 129 -16.44 -7.05 30.31
CA LYS A 129 -17.11 -7.83 31.37
C LYS A 129 -18.47 -8.36 30.94
N VAL A 130 -18.80 -8.25 29.65
CA VAL A 130 -20.09 -8.70 29.10
C VAL A 130 -20.17 -10.21 29.23
N THR A 131 -21.16 -10.67 29.98
CA THR A 131 -21.56 -12.07 30.04
C THR A 131 -22.55 -12.32 28.89
N SER A 132 -22.19 -13.19 27.94
CA SER A 132 -23.14 -13.70 26.92
C SER A 132 -24.07 -14.76 27.49
#